data_AF-A0A4S2D8X2-F1
#
_entry.id   AF-A0A4S2D8X2-F1
#
_cell.length_a   1.000
_cell.length_b   1.000
_cell.length_c   1.000
_cell.angle_alpha   90.00
_cell.angle_beta   90.00
_cell.angle_gamma   90.00
#
_symmetry.space_group_name_H-M   'P 1'
#
loop_
_entity.id
_entity.type
_entity.pdbx_description
1 polymer ?
#
loop_
_entity_poly.entity_id
_entity_poly.type
_entity_poly.pdbx_seq_one_letter_code
_entity_poly.pdbx_strand_id
1 'polypeptide(L)'
;MKKSIFSNMGCFIYICILFIIFVIIKAAWVRHFDSDIESFDKEKIDILQRRNYLIKKIVTEPQTLINEMPTAIGDQFQGEWALYSCSMLAKSLSNISLLYPETKEGSIVQIDSLISIVLSPEIRWYDALRWGEDPLENLDGDNSHISYLSHLAWMIGNYKKIGGDGKYDELYHSLCKTMSRRIKASDILNCPTYPGEYIYVPDMLVAIVALSEYSKYYNGKYSTIVNQWIHKAQTEWLDKNTGLLVSCLSELTGIIEDMDVKGAYSALNCYYLALINDKFAKFQYELLKKYFIKESPIFGLKEYHNYSPILGFDIDAGPILFGLSPSGTAFAVGSATYFGDSVTRKKILKTAEIAGSTCVWNEDRHYLLANVALVGEAIMLAMRTTVNFSVTVSK
;
A
#
# COMPACT_ATOMS: atom_id res chain seq x y z
N MET A 1 43.61 -27.40 29.55
CA MET A 1 42.40 -26.57 29.82
C MET A 1 42.57 -25.07 29.59
N LYS A 2 43.61 -24.37 30.11
CA LYS A 2 43.76 -22.91 29.91
C LYS A 2 43.88 -22.44 28.44
N LYS A 3 44.60 -23.16 27.57
CA LYS A 3 44.80 -22.76 26.16
C LYS A 3 43.51 -22.72 25.31
N SER A 4 42.53 -23.58 25.60
CA SER A 4 41.24 -23.62 24.89
C SER A 4 40.30 -22.47 25.29
N ILE A 5 40.37 -22.02 26.54
CA ILE A 5 39.55 -20.91 27.06
C ILE A 5 40.02 -19.55 26.48
N PHE A 6 41.33 -19.33 26.37
CA PHE A 6 41.87 -18.10 25.78
C PHE A 6 41.61 -17.99 24.26
N SER A 7 41.58 -19.12 23.54
CA SER A 7 41.21 -19.18 22.12
C SER A 7 39.74 -18.77 21.90
N ASN A 8 38.84 -19.24 22.77
CA ASN A 8 37.41 -18.90 22.71
C ASN A 8 37.14 -17.45 23.13
N MET A 9 37.91 -16.92 24.09
CA MET A 9 37.77 -15.53 24.54
C MET A 9 38.30 -14.53 23.50
N GLY A 10 39.41 -14.85 22.81
CA GLY A 10 39.89 -14.07 21.67
C GLY A 10 38.87 -14.05 20.53
N CYS A 11 38.34 -15.21 20.14
CA CYS A 11 37.29 -15.33 19.13
C CYS A 11 36.03 -14.52 19.49
N PHE A 12 35.58 -14.59 20.75
CA PHE A 12 34.44 -13.82 21.24
C PHE A 12 34.70 -12.30 21.16
N ILE A 13 35.88 -11.83 21.55
CA ILE A 13 36.26 -10.41 21.43
C ILE A 13 36.27 -9.97 19.97
N TYR A 14 36.82 -10.77 19.05
CA TYR A 14 36.78 -10.47 17.61
C TYR A 14 35.34 -10.37 17.08
N ILE A 15 34.45 -11.29 17.47
CA ILE A 15 33.03 -11.25 17.07
C ILE A 15 32.36 -9.98 17.63
N CYS A 16 32.59 -9.63 18.89
CA CYS A 16 32.06 -8.40 19.48
C CYS A 16 32.56 -7.15 18.75
N ILE A 17 33.85 -7.08 18.42
CA ILE A 17 34.42 -5.97 17.66
C ILE A 17 33.78 -5.88 16.27
N LEU A 18 33.66 -6.99 15.55
CA LEU A 18 33.01 -7.02 14.23
C LEU A 18 31.54 -6.58 14.31
N PHE A 19 30.81 -7.02 15.33
CA PHE A 19 29.43 -6.60 15.56
C PHE A 19 29.34 -5.09 15.84
N ILE A 20 30.22 -4.54 16.70
CA ILE A 20 30.27 -3.11 16.98
C ILE A 20 30.59 -2.32 15.71
N ILE A 21 31.57 -2.76 14.92
CA ILE A 21 31.92 -2.13 13.63
C ILE A 21 30.71 -2.15 12.69
N PHE A 22 30.01 -3.28 12.58
CA PHE A 22 28.79 -3.38 11.77
C PHE A 22 27.69 -2.41 12.24
N VAL A 23 27.45 -2.32 13.55
CA VAL A 23 26.47 -1.37 14.12
C VAL A 23 26.87 0.07 13.84
N ILE A 24 28.16 0.42 13.95
CA ILE A 24 28.65 1.77 13.64
C ILE A 24 28.48 2.09 12.16
N ILE A 25 28.86 1.17 11.26
CA ILE A 25 28.66 1.33 9.81
C ILE A 25 27.18 1.51 9.50
N LYS A 26 26.31 0.68 10.10
CA LYS A 26 24.86 0.77 9.90
C LYS A 26 24.30 2.10 10.43
N ALA A 27 24.76 2.57 11.59
CA ALA A 27 24.33 3.86 12.13
C ALA A 27 24.76 5.03 11.25
N ALA A 28 25.99 5.00 10.72
CA ALA A 28 26.47 5.99 9.77
C ALA A 28 25.66 5.97 8.45
N TRP A 29 25.35 4.77 7.95
CA TRP A 29 24.51 4.57 6.77
C TRP A 29 23.12 5.17 6.95
N VAL A 30 22.44 4.80 8.04
CA VAL A 30 21.11 5.33 8.37
C VAL A 30 21.15 6.85 8.48
N ARG A 31 22.17 7.41 9.13
CA ARG A 31 22.31 8.87 9.27
C ARG A 31 22.48 9.57 7.91
N HIS A 32 23.18 8.95 6.96
CA HIS A 32 23.37 9.50 5.62
C HIS A 32 22.06 9.57 4.83
N PHE A 33 21.20 8.55 4.92
CA PHE A 33 19.93 8.51 4.18
C PHE A 33 18.75 9.17 4.93
N ASP A 34 18.84 9.34 6.25
CA ASP A 34 17.84 10.06 7.07
C ASP A 34 17.94 11.59 6.94
N SER A 35 19.09 12.14 6.52
CA SER A 35 19.28 13.60 6.40
C SER A 35 18.45 14.23 5.28
N ASP A 36 18.01 13.44 4.30
CA ASP A 36 17.33 13.93 3.10
C ASP A 36 15.80 14.01 3.29
N ILE A 37 15.29 13.55 4.43
CA ILE A 37 13.85 13.39 4.71
C ILE A 37 13.31 14.63 5.43
N GLU A 38 13.02 15.69 4.67
CA GLU A 38 12.52 16.97 5.21
C GLU A 38 11.39 17.60 4.39
N SER A 39 11.53 17.68 3.07
CA SER A 39 10.52 18.26 2.16
C SER A 39 10.57 17.58 0.80
N PHE A 40 9.50 17.72 0.01
CA PHE A 40 9.45 17.18 -1.36
C PHE A 40 10.56 17.71 -2.26
N ASP A 41 11.00 18.96 -2.10
CA ASP A 41 12.09 19.51 -2.90
C ASP A 41 13.43 18.83 -2.57
N LYS A 42 13.69 18.60 -1.28
CA LYS A 42 14.91 17.90 -0.83
C LYS A 42 14.86 16.41 -1.17
N GLU A 43 13.68 15.81 -1.15
CA GLU A 43 13.47 14.39 -1.47
C GLU A 43 13.35 14.12 -2.99
N LYS A 44 13.33 15.16 -3.84
CA LYS A 44 13.06 15.02 -5.28
C LYS A 44 13.97 13.99 -5.96
N ILE A 45 15.29 14.08 -5.75
CA ILE A 45 16.24 13.15 -6.37
C ILE A 45 15.97 11.71 -5.91
N ASP A 46 15.76 11.51 -4.61
CA ASP A 46 15.46 10.20 -4.02
C ASP A 46 14.17 9.59 -4.59
N ILE A 47 13.10 10.38 -4.67
CA ILE A 47 11.80 9.99 -5.23
C ILE A 47 11.95 9.60 -6.72
N LEU A 48 12.65 10.42 -7.51
CA LEU A 48 12.80 10.18 -8.94
C LEU A 48 13.68 8.95 -9.23
N GLN A 49 14.75 8.72 -8.45
CA GLN A 49 15.59 7.53 -8.60
C GLN A 49 14.84 6.24 -8.22
N ARG A 50 14.06 6.26 -7.13
CA ARG A 50 13.20 5.11 -6.74
C ARG A 50 12.12 4.83 -7.77
N ARG A 51 11.50 5.88 -8.33
CA ARG A 51 10.58 5.75 -9.45
C ARG A 51 11.24 5.08 -10.66
N ASN A 52 12.44 5.49 -11.04
CA ASN A 52 13.16 4.91 -12.18
C ASN A 52 13.48 3.42 -11.96
N TYR A 53 13.93 3.06 -10.75
CA TYR A 53 14.12 1.65 -10.38
C TYR A 53 12.83 0.84 -10.51
N LEU A 54 11.72 1.35 -9.98
CA LEU A 54 10.42 0.67 -10.07
C LEU A 54 9.92 0.55 -11.51
N ILE A 55 10.07 1.59 -12.35
CA ILE A 55 9.73 1.51 -13.78
C ILE A 55 10.51 0.37 -14.44
N LYS A 56 11.83 0.30 -14.21
CA LYS A 56 12.70 -0.74 -14.77
C LYS A 56 12.31 -2.16 -14.33
N LYS A 57 11.81 -2.32 -13.11
CA LYS A 57 11.43 -3.61 -12.54
C LYS A 57 9.98 -4.04 -12.84
N ILE A 58 9.05 -3.09 -12.89
CA ILE A 58 7.61 -3.37 -13.00
C ILE A 58 7.11 -3.24 -14.43
N VAL A 59 7.62 -2.29 -15.21
CA VAL A 59 7.18 -2.07 -16.60
C VAL A 59 7.95 -3.04 -17.50
N THR A 60 7.52 -4.29 -17.46
CA THR A 60 8.11 -5.42 -18.17
C THR A 60 7.01 -6.41 -18.60
N GLU A 61 7.39 -7.53 -19.21
CA GLU A 61 6.43 -8.58 -19.57
C GLU A 61 5.72 -9.13 -18.31
N PRO A 62 4.40 -9.42 -18.37
CA PRO A 62 3.62 -9.84 -17.22
C PRO A 62 4.24 -10.99 -16.41
N GLN A 63 4.70 -12.04 -17.09
CA GLN A 63 5.32 -13.19 -16.42
C GLN A 63 6.64 -12.82 -15.74
N THR A 64 7.42 -11.90 -16.33
CA THR A 64 8.65 -11.40 -15.71
C THR A 64 8.35 -10.67 -14.41
N LEU A 65 7.30 -9.84 -14.38
CA LEU A 65 6.85 -9.18 -13.16
C LEU A 65 6.38 -10.16 -12.09
N ILE A 66 5.59 -11.17 -12.45
CA ILE A 66 5.17 -12.23 -11.50
C ILE A 66 6.39 -12.92 -10.88
N ASN A 67 7.43 -13.18 -11.69
CA ASN A 67 8.66 -13.82 -11.23
C ASN A 67 9.53 -12.93 -10.32
N GLU A 68 9.28 -11.61 -10.27
CA GLU A 68 9.89 -10.70 -9.29
C GLU A 68 9.24 -10.83 -7.89
N MET A 69 8.07 -11.47 -7.80
CA MET A 69 7.43 -11.78 -6.52
C MET A 69 7.97 -13.13 -5.98
N PRO A 70 8.12 -13.30 -4.65
CA PRO A 70 8.60 -14.56 -4.07
C PRO A 70 7.75 -15.75 -4.49
N THR A 71 8.36 -16.85 -4.94
CA THR A 71 7.59 -18.08 -5.20
C THR A 71 7.04 -18.71 -3.93
N ALA A 72 7.67 -18.45 -2.77
CA ALA A 72 7.29 -19.01 -1.48
C ALA A 72 5.93 -18.50 -0.95
N ILE A 73 5.37 -17.41 -1.50
CA ILE A 73 4.03 -16.93 -1.14
C ILE A 73 2.92 -17.59 -1.95
N GLY A 74 3.24 -18.37 -2.98
CA GLY A 74 2.28 -19.09 -3.82
C GLY A 74 1.66 -18.25 -4.94
N ASP A 75 1.21 -18.93 -5.99
CA ASP A 75 0.79 -18.33 -7.27
C ASP A 75 -0.29 -17.26 -7.11
N GLN A 76 -1.26 -17.48 -6.20
CA GLN A 76 -2.30 -16.49 -5.94
C GLN A 76 -1.68 -15.15 -5.50
N PHE A 77 -0.84 -15.19 -4.46
CA PHE A 77 -0.27 -13.97 -3.89
C PHE A 77 0.83 -13.37 -4.77
N GLN A 78 1.50 -14.16 -5.63
CA GLN A 78 2.40 -13.59 -6.63
C GLN A 78 1.64 -12.71 -7.64
N GLY A 79 0.49 -13.19 -8.15
CA GLY A 79 -0.36 -12.39 -9.04
C GLY A 79 -0.93 -11.16 -8.33
N GLU A 80 -1.42 -11.32 -7.10
CA GLU A 80 -1.96 -10.23 -6.30
C GLU A 80 -0.91 -9.15 -6.00
N TRP A 81 0.30 -9.55 -5.60
CA TRP A 81 1.40 -8.61 -5.34
C TRP A 81 1.90 -7.94 -6.61
N ALA A 82 1.85 -8.61 -7.77
CA ALA A 82 2.14 -8.00 -9.06
C ALA A 82 1.11 -6.90 -9.40
N LEU A 83 -0.20 -7.18 -9.24
CA LEU A 83 -1.26 -6.18 -9.39
C LEU A 83 -1.02 -4.98 -8.45
N TYR A 84 -0.81 -5.23 -7.17
CA TYR A 84 -0.58 -4.18 -6.17
C TYR A 84 0.65 -3.34 -6.51
N SER A 85 1.73 -3.96 -7.00
CA SER A 85 2.92 -3.26 -7.47
C SER A 85 2.61 -2.31 -8.63
N CYS A 86 1.86 -2.77 -9.64
CA CYS A 86 1.40 -1.93 -10.74
C CYS A 86 0.50 -0.78 -10.26
N SER A 87 -0.47 -1.07 -9.40
CA SER A 87 -1.42 -0.08 -8.90
C SER A 87 -0.73 1.01 -8.07
N MET A 88 0.18 0.63 -7.17
CA MET A 88 0.92 1.58 -6.33
C MET A 88 1.92 2.39 -7.15
N LEU A 89 2.59 1.78 -8.13
CA LEU A 89 3.46 2.53 -9.04
C LEU A 89 2.65 3.53 -9.87
N ALA A 90 1.50 3.14 -10.43
CA ALA A 90 0.64 4.05 -11.18
C ALA A 90 0.17 5.25 -10.32
N LYS A 91 -0.21 4.99 -9.07
CA LYS A 91 -0.54 6.06 -8.12
C LYS A 91 0.64 6.99 -7.85
N SER A 92 1.82 6.42 -7.62
CA SER A 92 3.04 7.21 -7.39
C SER A 92 3.42 8.06 -8.60
N LEU A 93 3.32 7.53 -9.82
CA LEU A 93 3.59 8.27 -11.07
C LEU A 93 2.63 9.44 -11.25
N SER A 94 1.36 9.23 -10.91
CA SER A 94 0.36 10.29 -10.92
C SER A 94 0.70 11.39 -9.92
N ASN A 95 0.98 11.04 -8.66
CA ASN A 95 1.39 12.00 -7.64
C ASN A 95 2.67 12.76 -8.01
N ILE A 96 3.70 12.04 -8.49
CA ILE A 96 4.98 12.58 -8.94
C ILE A 96 4.78 13.57 -10.10
N SER A 97 3.89 13.29 -11.04
CA SER A 97 3.60 14.23 -12.14
C SER A 97 2.96 15.54 -11.69
N LEU A 98 2.25 15.52 -10.56
CA LEU A 98 1.66 16.72 -9.96
C LEU A 98 2.67 17.49 -9.12
N LEU A 99 3.57 16.77 -8.43
CA LEU A 99 4.69 17.35 -7.69
C LEU A 99 5.76 17.97 -8.60
N TYR A 100 6.07 17.28 -9.70
CA TYR A 100 7.13 17.62 -10.65
C TYR A 100 6.55 17.57 -12.08
N PRO A 101 5.91 18.66 -12.55
CA PRO A 101 5.20 18.71 -13.82
C PRO A 101 6.01 18.29 -15.04
N GLU A 102 7.33 18.46 -15.01
CA GLU A 102 8.24 18.02 -16.08
C GLU A 102 8.24 16.49 -16.30
N THR A 103 7.73 15.72 -15.35
CA THR A 103 7.67 14.25 -15.44
C THR A 103 6.37 13.73 -16.05
N LYS A 104 5.39 14.62 -16.29
CA LYS A 104 4.01 14.26 -16.64
C LYS A 104 3.89 13.41 -17.90
N GLU A 105 4.50 13.82 -19.00
CA GLU A 105 4.44 13.09 -20.27
C GLU A 105 4.99 11.65 -20.12
N GLY A 106 6.15 11.52 -19.47
CA GLY A 106 6.72 10.21 -19.15
C GLY A 106 5.80 9.38 -18.26
N SER A 107 5.22 9.96 -17.21
CA SER A 107 4.29 9.26 -16.32
C SER A 107 3.04 8.74 -17.04
N ILE A 108 2.49 9.47 -18.00
CA ILE A 108 1.33 9.01 -18.81
C ILE A 108 1.70 7.74 -19.56
N VAL A 109 2.85 7.72 -20.24
CA VAL A 109 3.33 6.54 -21.00
C VAL A 109 3.54 5.35 -20.07
N GLN A 110 4.14 5.56 -18.89
CA GLN A 110 4.38 4.46 -17.96
C GLN A 110 3.09 3.92 -17.35
N ILE A 111 2.11 4.78 -17.00
CA ILE A 111 0.80 4.32 -16.50
C ILE A 111 0.04 3.55 -17.59
N ASP A 112 0.12 3.97 -18.85
CA ASP A 112 -0.47 3.23 -19.98
C ASP A 112 0.08 1.80 -20.09
N SER A 113 1.40 1.64 -19.98
CA SER A 113 2.05 0.32 -19.95
C SER A 113 1.62 -0.51 -18.75
N LEU A 114 1.51 0.10 -17.55
CA LEU A 114 1.05 -0.60 -16.35
C LEU A 114 -0.39 -1.10 -16.46
N ILE A 115 -1.30 -0.29 -17.03
CA ILE A 115 -2.67 -0.71 -17.30
C ILE A 115 -2.67 -1.89 -18.30
N SER A 116 -1.83 -1.81 -19.34
CA SER A 116 -1.70 -2.90 -20.33
C SER A 116 -1.20 -4.21 -19.71
N ILE A 117 -0.26 -4.13 -18.75
CA ILE A 117 0.22 -5.30 -17.98
C ILE A 117 -0.89 -5.89 -17.12
N VAL A 118 -1.64 -5.06 -16.38
CA VAL A 118 -2.75 -5.53 -15.53
C VAL A 118 -3.90 -6.12 -16.34
N LEU A 119 -4.08 -5.68 -17.58
CA LEU A 119 -5.01 -6.25 -18.55
C LEU A 119 -4.54 -7.59 -19.15
N SER A 120 -3.37 -8.10 -18.79
CA SER A 120 -2.92 -9.39 -19.30
C SER A 120 -3.62 -10.55 -18.57
N PRO A 121 -3.87 -11.69 -19.25
CA PRO A 121 -4.39 -12.89 -18.61
C PRO A 121 -3.52 -13.38 -17.44
N GLU A 122 -2.20 -13.23 -17.54
CA GLU A 122 -1.24 -13.65 -16.52
C GLU A 122 -1.43 -12.90 -15.20
N ILE A 123 -1.59 -11.57 -15.25
CA ILE A 123 -1.79 -10.78 -14.02
C ILE A 123 -3.14 -11.08 -13.39
N ARG A 124 -4.21 -11.21 -14.17
CA ARG A 124 -5.56 -11.46 -13.61
C ARG A 124 -5.86 -12.93 -13.29
N TRP A 125 -4.91 -13.82 -13.57
CA TRP A 125 -5.06 -15.25 -13.32
C TRP A 125 -5.32 -15.59 -11.86
N TYR A 126 -4.66 -14.91 -10.91
CA TYR A 126 -4.86 -15.19 -9.48
C TYR A 126 -6.32 -15.01 -9.06
N ASP A 127 -6.97 -13.97 -9.58
CA ASP A 127 -8.35 -13.63 -9.28
C ASP A 127 -9.29 -14.61 -10.00
N ALA A 128 -8.99 -14.94 -11.26
CA ALA A 128 -9.73 -15.93 -12.02
C ALA A 128 -9.69 -17.34 -11.38
N LEU A 129 -8.54 -17.73 -10.85
CA LEU A 129 -8.36 -18.98 -10.11
C LEU A 129 -9.27 -19.04 -8.88
N ARG A 130 -9.42 -17.92 -8.17
CA ARG A 130 -10.23 -17.84 -6.95
C ARG A 130 -11.72 -17.84 -7.22
N TRP A 131 -12.16 -17.18 -8.29
CA TRP A 131 -13.57 -17.04 -8.65
C TRP A 131 -14.08 -18.10 -9.63
N GLY A 132 -13.18 -18.84 -10.29
CA GLY A 132 -13.52 -19.81 -11.32
C GLY A 132 -13.98 -19.19 -12.64
N GLU A 133 -13.85 -17.87 -12.80
CA GLU A 133 -14.12 -17.14 -14.04
C GLU A 133 -13.18 -15.93 -14.19
N ASP A 134 -12.93 -15.47 -15.41
CA ASP A 134 -12.08 -14.30 -15.66
C ASP A 134 -12.80 -13.00 -15.23
N PRO A 135 -12.13 -12.09 -14.48
CA PRO A 135 -12.77 -10.89 -13.95
C PRO A 135 -13.28 -9.92 -15.01
N LEU A 136 -12.77 -9.98 -16.25
CA LEU A 136 -13.13 -9.07 -17.33
C LEU A 136 -14.05 -9.69 -18.39
N GLU A 137 -14.16 -11.01 -18.45
CA GLU A 137 -15.05 -11.67 -19.42
C GLU A 137 -16.52 -11.61 -19.00
N ASN A 138 -16.82 -11.47 -17.70
CA ASN A 138 -18.19 -11.48 -17.17
C ASN A 138 -18.53 -10.29 -16.25
N LEU A 139 -18.41 -9.07 -16.77
CA LEU A 139 -18.74 -7.84 -16.00
C LEU A 139 -20.24 -7.69 -15.68
N ASP A 140 -21.12 -8.39 -16.40
CA ASP A 140 -22.56 -8.42 -16.13
C ASP A 140 -22.95 -9.47 -15.06
N GLY A 141 -22.08 -10.43 -14.74
CA GLY A 141 -22.26 -11.42 -13.68
C GLY A 141 -22.13 -10.84 -12.27
N ASP A 142 -22.40 -11.68 -11.26
CA ASP A 142 -22.55 -11.25 -9.85
C ASP A 142 -21.34 -11.56 -8.96
N ASN A 143 -20.39 -12.37 -9.43
CA ASN A 143 -19.13 -12.61 -8.72
C ASN A 143 -18.40 -11.31 -8.46
N SER A 144 -17.81 -11.15 -7.28
CA SER A 144 -17.37 -9.84 -6.79
C SER A 144 -16.21 -9.27 -7.61
N HIS A 145 -15.08 -9.99 -7.68
CA HIS A 145 -13.82 -9.53 -8.28
C HIS A 145 -13.37 -8.14 -7.80
N ILE A 146 -13.85 -7.68 -6.63
CA ILE A 146 -13.81 -6.27 -6.27
C ILE A 146 -12.38 -5.73 -6.14
N SER A 147 -11.46 -6.55 -5.63
CA SER A 147 -10.05 -6.18 -5.50
C SER A 147 -9.41 -5.93 -6.87
N TYR A 148 -9.49 -6.88 -7.80
CA TYR A 148 -8.93 -6.70 -9.15
C TYR A 148 -9.57 -5.51 -9.90
N LEU A 149 -10.91 -5.44 -9.94
CA LEU A 149 -11.63 -4.42 -10.71
C LEU A 149 -11.37 -3.00 -10.16
N SER A 150 -11.27 -2.86 -8.85
CA SER A 150 -11.05 -1.58 -8.20
C SER A 150 -9.65 -1.03 -8.46
N HIS A 151 -8.62 -1.87 -8.37
CA HIS A 151 -7.25 -1.47 -8.68
C HIS A 151 -7.10 -1.05 -10.15
N LEU A 152 -7.67 -1.83 -11.08
CA LEU A 152 -7.64 -1.46 -12.51
C LEU A 152 -8.39 -0.14 -12.78
N ALA A 153 -9.59 0.03 -12.21
CA ALA A 153 -10.35 1.26 -12.35
C ALA A 153 -9.62 2.46 -11.71
N TRP A 154 -8.93 2.25 -10.59
CA TRP A 154 -8.15 3.29 -9.93
C TRP A 154 -6.92 3.68 -10.75
N MET A 155 -6.24 2.73 -11.37
CA MET A 155 -5.12 3.01 -12.30
C MET A 155 -5.59 3.86 -13.49
N ILE A 156 -6.73 3.52 -14.11
CA ILE A 156 -7.31 4.31 -15.21
C ILE A 156 -7.72 5.72 -14.73
N GLY A 157 -8.27 5.83 -13.52
CA GLY A 157 -8.55 7.13 -12.89
C GLY A 157 -7.30 7.99 -12.77
N ASN A 158 -6.18 7.41 -12.32
CA ASN A 158 -4.89 8.12 -12.20
C ASN A 158 -4.28 8.47 -13.57
N TYR A 159 -4.46 7.64 -14.60
CA TYR A 159 -4.09 7.95 -15.99
C TYR A 159 -4.84 9.19 -16.49
N LYS A 160 -6.16 9.19 -16.38
CA LYS A 160 -7.02 10.31 -16.80
C LYS A 160 -6.71 11.58 -16.00
N LYS A 161 -6.46 11.44 -14.70
CA LYS A 161 -6.15 12.56 -13.78
C LYS A 161 -4.99 13.41 -14.24
N ILE A 162 -3.99 12.79 -14.86
CA ILE A 162 -2.78 13.49 -15.30
C ILE A 162 -2.81 13.79 -16.79
N GLY A 163 -3.98 13.74 -17.44
CA GLY A 163 -4.14 14.12 -18.84
C GLY A 163 -3.87 13.01 -19.84
N GLY A 164 -3.95 11.74 -19.42
CA GLY A 164 -4.10 10.63 -20.35
C GLY A 164 -5.36 10.77 -21.22
N ASP A 165 -5.34 10.17 -22.41
CA ASP A 165 -6.41 10.30 -23.38
C ASP A 165 -7.64 9.41 -23.05
N GLY A 166 -8.56 9.27 -24.01
CA GLY A 166 -9.78 8.47 -23.87
C GLY A 166 -9.63 6.97 -24.09
N LYS A 167 -8.41 6.43 -24.25
CA LYS A 167 -8.14 5.02 -24.61
C LYS A 167 -8.88 4.00 -23.73
N TYR A 168 -9.06 4.31 -22.44
CA TYR A 168 -9.67 3.42 -21.46
C TYR A 168 -11.07 3.83 -20.99
N ASP A 169 -11.72 4.82 -21.62
CA ASP A 169 -12.97 5.39 -21.10
C ASP A 169 -14.11 4.37 -21.04
N GLU A 170 -14.30 3.54 -22.08
CA GLU A 170 -15.33 2.50 -22.11
C GLU A 170 -15.11 1.41 -21.04
N LEU A 171 -13.86 0.98 -20.89
CA LEU A 171 -13.48 0.04 -19.83
C LEU A 171 -13.73 0.66 -18.46
N TYR A 172 -13.33 1.91 -18.25
CA TYR A 172 -13.53 2.60 -16.98
C TYR A 172 -15.01 2.74 -16.62
N HIS A 173 -15.86 3.06 -17.61
CA HIS A 173 -17.31 3.07 -17.45
C HIS A 173 -17.85 1.71 -17.03
N SER A 174 -17.40 0.65 -17.67
CA SER A 174 -17.84 -0.72 -17.42
C SER A 174 -17.43 -1.18 -16.02
N LEU A 175 -16.16 -1.01 -15.65
CA LEU A 175 -15.64 -1.36 -14.32
C LEU A 175 -16.39 -0.64 -13.20
N CYS A 176 -16.53 0.69 -13.28
CA CYS A 176 -17.23 1.46 -12.24
C CYS A 176 -18.73 1.17 -12.20
N LYS A 177 -19.37 0.90 -13.34
CA LYS A 177 -20.78 0.45 -13.39
C LYS A 177 -20.95 -0.90 -12.70
N THR A 178 -20.09 -1.86 -13.01
CA THR A 178 -20.12 -3.21 -12.42
C THR A 178 -19.87 -3.16 -10.92
N MET A 179 -18.82 -2.47 -10.46
CA MET A 179 -18.56 -2.31 -9.03
C MET A 179 -19.74 -1.63 -8.32
N SER A 180 -20.26 -0.51 -8.86
CA SER A 180 -21.41 0.15 -8.23
C SER A 180 -22.66 -0.73 -8.19
N ARG A 181 -22.89 -1.58 -9.20
CA ARG A 181 -24.04 -2.50 -9.23
C ARG A 181 -23.88 -3.58 -8.15
N ARG A 182 -22.73 -4.25 -8.09
CA ARG A 182 -22.44 -5.31 -7.11
C ARG A 182 -22.49 -4.79 -5.67
N ILE A 183 -21.89 -3.62 -5.42
CA ILE A 183 -21.94 -2.98 -4.09
C ILE A 183 -23.38 -2.65 -3.69
N LYS A 184 -24.21 -2.14 -4.61
CA LYS A 184 -25.64 -1.86 -4.31
C LYS A 184 -26.48 -3.11 -4.08
N ALA A 185 -26.13 -4.21 -4.72
CA ALA A 185 -26.84 -5.47 -4.58
C ALA A 185 -26.52 -6.17 -3.25
N SER A 186 -25.39 -5.84 -2.62
CA SER A 186 -25.02 -6.34 -1.28
C SER A 186 -25.84 -5.67 -0.17
N ASP A 187 -26.34 -6.47 0.76
CA ASP A 187 -27.10 -6.03 1.93
C ASP A 187 -26.30 -5.06 2.83
N ILE A 188 -24.99 -5.23 2.89
CA ILE A 188 -24.10 -4.43 3.73
C ILE A 188 -23.26 -3.43 2.92
N LEU A 189 -23.58 -3.20 1.64
CA LEU A 189 -22.79 -2.36 0.73
C LEU A 189 -21.31 -2.75 0.64
N ASN A 190 -20.98 -4.03 0.82
CA ASN A 190 -19.63 -4.54 0.64
C ASN A 190 -19.64 -5.88 -0.09
N CYS A 191 -18.59 -6.14 -0.85
CA CYS A 191 -18.42 -7.35 -1.64
C CYS A 191 -17.17 -8.10 -1.16
N PRO A 192 -17.16 -9.44 -1.17
CA PRO A 192 -16.00 -10.21 -0.75
C PRO A 192 -14.86 -10.08 -1.76
N THR A 193 -13.61 -10.15 -1.31
CA THR A 193 -12.45 -10.19 -2.21
C THR A 193 -12.41 -11.52 -2.96
N TYR A 194 -12.63 -12.62 -2.24
CA TYR A 194 -12.64 -13.98 -2.76
C TYR A 194 -13.88 -14.77 -2.28
N PRO A 195 -14.31 -15.83 -3.01
CA PRO A 195 -15.49 -16.59 -2.63
C PRO A 195 -15.34 -17.28 -1.28
N GLY A 196 -16.38 -17.17 -0.44
CA GLY A 196 -16.44 -17.86 0.86
C GLY A 196 -15.49 -17.31 1.92
N GLU A 197 -14.82 -16.18 1.66
CA GLU A 197 -13.96 -15.50 2.63
C GLU A 197 -14.66 -14.30 3.27
N TYR A 198 -14.00 -13.71 4.27
CA TYR A 198 -14.43 -12.44 4.82
C TYR A 198 -14.30 -11.32 3.78
N ILE A 199 -15.06 -10.26 3.98
CA ILE A 199 -14.91 -9.01 3.26
C ILE A 199 -13.76 -8.24 3.90
N TYR A 200 -12.68 -8.03 3.15
CA TYR A 200 -11.56 -7.21 3.58
C TYR A 200 -11.88 -5.73 3.36
N VAL A 201 -11.99 -4.96 4.44
CA VAL A 201 -12.36 -3.54 4.37
C VAL A 201 -11.38 -2.69 3.52
N PRO A 202 -10.05 -2.93 3.56
CA PRO A 202 -9.13 -2.22 2.67
C PRO A 202 -9.41 -2.41 1.17
N ASP A 203 -9.77 -3.63 0.75
CA ASP A 203 -10.09 -3.95 -0.64
C ASP A 203 -11.39 -3.29 -1.08
N MET A 204 -12.35 -3.17 -0.16
CA MET A 204 -13.55 -2.38 -0.41
C MET A 204 -13.25 -0.89 -0.54
N LEU A 205 -12.36 -0.36 0.29
CA LEU A 205 -12.02 1.07 0.28
C LEU A 205 -11.38 1.51 -1.04
N VAL A 206 -10.52 0.70 -1.67
CA VAL A 206 -9.97 1.06 -2.99
C VAL A 206 -11.07 1.12 -4.06
N ALA A 207 -12.13 0.30 -3.97
CA ALA A 207 -13.29 0.41 -4.85
C ALA A 207 -14.04 1.74 -4.64
N ILE A 208 -14.23 2.14 -3.39
CA ILE A 208 -14.86 3.43 -3.06
C ILE A 208 -13.98 4.61 -3.51
N VAL A 209 -12.66 4.50 -3.41
CA VAL A 209 -11.70 5.47 -3.99
C VAL A 209 -11.88 5.56 -5.50
N ALA A 210 -11.90 4.43 -6.21
CA ALA A 210 -12.07 4.41 -7.67
C ALA A 210 -13.39 5.03 -8.12
N LEU A 211 -14.51 4.74 -7.43
CA LEU A 211 -15.82 5.34 -7.70
C LEU A 211 -15.85 6.84 -7.37
N SER A 212 -15.19 7.26 -6.29
CA SER A 212 -15.06 8.67 -5.92
C SER A 212 -14.25 9.45 -6.96
N GLU A 213 -13.13 8.90 -7.44
CA GLU A 213 -12.35 9.51 -8.53
C GLU A 213 -13.15 9.57 -9.83
N TYR A 214 -13.87 8.50 -10.20
CA TYR A 214 -14.75 8.48 -11.36
C TYR A 214 -15.79 9.62 -11.30
N SER A 215 -16.40 9.82 -10.13
CA SER A 215 -17.44 10.84 -9.93
C SER A 215 -16.96 12.26 -10.25
N LYS A 216 -15.66 12.56 -10.07
CA LYS A 216 -15.06 13.87 -10.36
C LYS A 216 -15.03 14.19 -11.85
N TYR A 217 -14.93 13.18 -12.71
CA TYR A 217 -14.86 13.34 -14.17
C TYR A 217 -16.22 13.21 -14.85
N TYR A 218 -17.18 12.54 -14.20
CA TYR A 218 -18.46 12.15 -14.81
C TYR A 218 -19.66 12.68 -14.01
N ASN A 219 -19.70 13.99 -13.81
CA ASN A 219 -20.85 14.74 -13.26
C ASN A 219 -21.40 14.17 -11.94
N GLY A 220 -20.53 13.70 -11.04
CA GLY A 220 -20.93 13.17 -9.74
C GLY A 220 -21.55 11.78 -9.78
N LYS A 221 -21.49 11.06 -10.91
CA LYS A 221 -21.97 9.68 -11.02
C LYS A 221 -21.31 8.80 -9.96
N TYR A 222 -22.11 8.00 -9.26
CA TYR A 222 -21.74 7.18 -8.09
C TYR A 222 -21.39 7.93 -6.79
N SER A 223 -21.46 9.26 -6.73
CA SER A 223 -21.25 9.99 -5.47
C SER A 223 -22.20 9.55 -4.34
N THR A 224 -23.45 9.23 -4.67
CA THR A 224 -24.43 8.74 -3.69
C THR A 224 -23.99 7.45 -3.00
N ILE A 225 -23.52 6.45 -3.76
CA ILE A 225 -23.09 5.17 -3.17
C ILE A 225 -21.80 5.35 -2.34
N VAL A 226 -20.87 6.19 -2.79
CA VAL A 226 -19.66 6.55 -2.04
C VAL A 226 -20.03 7.18 -0.70
N ASN A 227 -20.95 8.15 -0.69
CA ASN A 227 -21.38 8.82 0.53
C ASN A 227 -22.13 7.88 1.48
N GLN A 228 -22.98 6.99 0.95
CA GLN A 228 -23.67 5.98 1.74
C GLN A 228 -22.69 4.99 2.38
N TRP A 229 -21.70 4.51 1.62
CA TRP A 229 -20.67 3.61 2.14
C TRP A 229 -19.89 4.28 3.26
N ILE A 230 -19.42 5.52 3.08
CA ILE A 230 -18.70 6.27 4.11
C ILE A 230 -19.57 6.45 5.36
N HIS A 231 -20.85 6.78 5.19
CA HIS A 231 -21.77 6.94 6.31
C HIS A 231 -21.93 5.65 7.12
N LYS A 232 -22.13 4.50 6.45
CA LYS A 232 -22.20 3.20 7.13
C LYS A 232 -20.87 2.85 7.80
N ALA A 233 -19.74 3.08 7.13
CA ALA A 233 -18.42 2.87 7.71
C ALA A 233 -18.22 3.67 9.02
N GLN A 234 -18.70 4.91 9.08
CA GLN A 234 -18.62 5.77 10.26
C GLN A 234 -19.58 5.39 11.39
N THR A 235 -20.69 4.73 11.10
CA THR A 235 -21.79 4.53 12.06
C THR A 235 -21.96 3.07 12.47
N GLU A 236 -21.54 2.14 11.62
CA GLU A 236 -21.86 0.72 11.75
C GLU A 236 -20.63 -0.19 11.73
N TRP A 237 -19.46 0.23 11.22
CA TRP A 237 -18.31 -0.69 11.02
C TRP A 237 -17.05 -0.28 11.80
N LEU A 238 -17.26 0.37 12.94
CA LEU A 238 -16.18 0.71 13.87
C LEU A 238 -16.04 -0.36 14.94
N ASP A 239 -14.81 -0.82 15.17
CA ASP A 239 -14.46 -1.68 16.29
C ASP A 239 -14.81 -0.99 17.62
N LYS A 240 -15.47 -1.72 18.52
CA LYS A 240 -15.98 -1.18 19.79
C LYS A 240 -14.85 -0.80 20.74
N ASN A 241 -13.68 -1.43 20.63
CA ASN A 241 -12.56 -1.24 21.56
C ASN A 241 -11.65 -0.06 21.16
N THR A 242 -11.43 0.12 19.87
CA THR A 242 -10.50 1.11 19.32
C THR A 242 -11.19 2.27 18.62
N GLY A 243 -12.43 2.10 18.14
CA GLY A 243 -13.11 3.05 17.27
C GLY A 243 -12.52 3.13 15.85
N LEU A 244 -11.57 2.25 15.51
CA LEU A 244 -11.05 2.11 14.15
C LEU A 244 -12.04 1.32 13.29
N LEU A 245 -12.01 1.52 11.98
CA LEU A 245 -12.69 0.64 11.05
C LEU A 245 -12.23 -0.80 11.28
N VAL A 246 -13.19 -1.72 11.32
CA VAL A 246 -12.91 -3.15 11.43
C VAL A 246 -12.04 -3.62 10.27
N SER A 247 -11.24 -4.65 10.51
CA SER A 247 -10.38 -5.25 9.49
C SER A 247 -11.17 -6.00 8.43
N CYS A 248 -12.17 -6.77 8.88
CA CYS A 248 -13.03 -7.52 7.99
C CYS A 248 -14.50 -7.44 8.41
N LEU A 249 -15.38 -7.72 7.45
CA LEU A 249 -16.82 -7.88 7.63
C LEU A 249 -17.24 -9.29 7.18
N SER A 250 -18.37 -9.75 7.66
CA SER A 250 -19.07 -10.95 7.18
C SER A 250 -20.24 -10.55 6.30
N GLU A 251 -20.42 -11.23 5.16
CA GLU A 251 -21.62 -11.08 4.33
C GLU A 251 -22.91 -11.40 5.11
N LEU A 252 -22.86 -12.31 6.07
CA LEU A 252 -24.02 -12.78 6.81
C LEU A 252 -24.36 -11.90 8.02
N THR A 253 -23.34 -11.44 8.75
CA THR A 253 -23.54 -10.79 10.06
C THR A 253 -23.07 -9.34 10.12
N GLY A 254 -22.40 -8.83 9.08
CA GLY A 254 -21.76 -7.51 9.12
C GLY A 254 -20.51 -7.53 10.01
N ILE A 255 -20.52 -6.83 11.16
CA ILE A 255 -19.39 -6.86 12.10
C ILE A 255 -19.18 -8.30 12.62
N ILE A 256 -17.91 -8.68 12.77
CA ILE A 256 -17.47 -9.89 13.46
C ILE A 256 -16.93 -9.46 14.83
N GLU A 257 -17.66 -9.72 15.91
CA GLU A 257 -17.40 -9.11 17.23
C GLU A 257 -16.03 -9.48 17.84
N ASP A 258 -15.57 -10.71 17.63
CA ASP A 258 -14.31 -11.22 18.21
C ASP A 258 -13.10 -11.07 17.27
N MET A 259 -13.24 -10.32 16.17
CA MET A 259 -12.16 -10.11 15.23
C MET A 259 -11.33 -8.88 15.59
N ASP A 260 -10.05 -9.11 15.92
CA ASP A 260 -9.12 -8.02 16.20
C ASP A 260 -8.89 -7.13 14.96
N VAL A 261 -8.80 -5.83 15.21
CA VAL A 261 -8.28 -4.87 14.22
C VAL A 261 -6.78 -5.11 13.99
N LYS A 262 -6.40 -5.17 12.72
CA LYS A 262 -5.03 -5.33 12.23
C LYS A 262 -4.41 -3.97 11.91
N GLY A 263 -3.14 -3.81 12.26
CA GLY A 263 -2.37 -2.58 12.05
C GLY A 263 -2.19 -2.27 10.57
N ALA A 264 -1.80 -3.26 9.76
CA ALA A 264 -1.66 -3.09 8.31
C ALA A 264 -2.95 -2.58 7.66
N TYR A 265 -4.09 -3.22 7.98
CA TYR A 265 -5.39 -2.84 7.41
C TYR A 265 -5.83 -1.47 7.91
N SER A 266 -5.67 -1.18 9.19
CA SER A 266 -6.04 0.12 9.76
C SER A 266 -5.24 1.26 9.12
N ALA A 267 -3.95 1.05 8.87
CA ALA A 267 -3.10 2.04 8.19
C ALA A 267 -3.48 2.22 6.72
N LEU A 268 -3.76 1.13 6.00
CA LEU A 268 -4.21 1.18 4.60
C LEU A 268 -5.60 1.84 4.48
N ASN A 269 -6.52 1.55 5.40
CA ASN A 269 -7.82 2.20 5.51
C ASN A 269 -7.65 3.73 5.70
N CYS A 270 -6.78 4.16 6.62
CA CYS A 270 -6.50 5.58 6.82
C CYS A 270 -5.96 6.25 5.55
N TYR A 271 -5.11 5.55 4.80
CA TYR A 271 -4.59 6.05 3.53
C TYR A 271 -5.70 6.23 2.49
N TYR A 272 -6.51 5.21 2.22
CA TYR A 272 -7.59 5.31 1.23
C TYR A 272 -8.66 6.31 1.64
N LEU A 273 -9.03 6.36 2.92
CA LEU A 273 -9.94 7.37 3.44
C LEU A 273 -9.43 8.79 3.18
N ALA A 274 -8.12 9.03 3.28
CA ALA A 274 -7.54 10.35 3.03
C ALA A 274 -7.78 10.82 1.58
N LEU A 275 -8.05 9.91 0.64
CA LEU A 275 -8.34 10.26 -0.76
C LEU A 275 -9.81 10.63 -1.01
N ILE A 276 -10.71 10.32 -0.06
CA ILE A 276 -12.17 10.45 -0.24
C ILE A 276 -12.90 11.21 0.87
N ASN A 277 -12.36 11.27 2.09
CA ASN A 277 -12.98 11.94 3.24
C ASN A 277 -11.95 12.37 4.29
N ASP A 278 -11.43 13.60 4.18
CA ASP A 278 -10.40 14.16 5.06
C ASP A 278 -10.75 14.08 6.55
N LYS A 279 -12.00 14.37 6.92
CA LYS A 279 -12.43 14.41 8.33
C LYS A 279 -12.39 13.01 8.95
N PHE A 280 -12.97 12.03 8.26
CA PHE A 280 -12.99 10.66 8.76
C PHE A 280 -11.59 10.05 8.76
N ALA A 281 -10.82 10.28 7.69
CA ALA A 281 -9.43 9.85 7.59
C ALA A 281 -8.57 10.40 8.73
N LYS A 282 -8.72 11.69 9.07
CA LYS A 282 -7.98 12.31 10.17
C LYS A 282 -8.36 11.71 11.51
N PHE A 283 -9.65 11.48 11.76
CA PHE A 283 -10.12 10.82 12.97
C PHE A 283 -9.54 9.41 13.12
N GLN A 284 -9.60 8.60 12.07
CA GLN A 284 -9.04 7.24 12.05
C GLN A 284 -7.51 7.25 12.22
N TYR A 285 -6.81 8.19 11.59
CA TYR A 285 -5.35 8.32 11.71
C TYR A 285 -4.91 8.65 13.15
N GLU A 286 -5.62 9.50 13.88
CA GLU A 286 -5.28 9.79 15.28
C GLU A 286 -5.52 8.56 16.19
N LEU A 287 -6.56 7.77 15.92
CA LEU A 287 -6.78 6.49 16.63
C LEU A 287 -5.72 5.45 16.28
N LEU A 288 -5.33 5.35 15.00
CA LEU A 288 -4.25 4.48 14.55
C LEU A 288 -2.96 4.78 15.31
N LYS A 289 -2.59 6.06 15.41
CA LYS A 289 -1.43 6.49 16.20
C LYS A 289 -1.57 6.09 17.67
N LYS A 290 -2.73 6.34 18.28
CA LYS A 290 -2.98 6.03 19.69
C LYS A 290 -2.82 4.54 20.01
N TYR A 291 -3.37 3.66 19.17
CA TYR A 291 -3.48 2.23 19.50
C TYR A 291 -2.35 1.38 18.91
N PHE A 292 -1.79 1.78 17.78
CA PHE A 292 -0.86 0.95 17.01
C PHE A 292 0.57 1.49 16.90
N ILE A 293 0.85 2.78 17.17
CA ILE A 293 2.25 3.21 17.23
C ILE A 293 2.95 2.55 18.41
N LYS A 294 4.09 1.93 18.12
CA LYS A 294 5.08 1.51 19.10
C LYS A 294 6.25 2.47 18.99
N GLU A 295 6.63 3.11 20.10
CA GLU A 295 7.74 4.08 20.09
C GLU A 295 9.12 3.45 20.33
N SER A 296 9.19 2.38 21.13
CA SER A 296 10.44 1.81 21.64
C SER A 296 10.42 0.27 21.61
N PRO A 297 11.57 -0.39 21.40
CA PRO A 297 12.89 0.18 21.09
C PRO A 297 13.04 0.64 19.63
N ILE A 298 12.11 0.25 18.76
CA ILE A 298 12.04 0.62 17.35
C ILE A 298 10.69 1.27 17.12
N PHE A 299 10.69 2.44 16.46
CA PHE A 299 9.47 3.16 16.12
C PHE A 299 8.75 2.48 14.96
N GLY A 300 7.46 2.24 15.04
CA GLY A 300 6.72 1.68 13.91
C GLY A 300 5.29 1.35 14.29
N LEU A 301 4.58 0.71 13.37
CA LEU A 301 3.23 0.27 13.61
C LEU A 301 3.21 -1.19 14.09
N LYS A 302 2.50 -1.46 15.19
CA LYS A 302 2.19 -2.83 15.61
C LYS A 302 1.27 -3.50 14.58
N GLU A 303 1.36 -4.81 14.43
CA GLU A 303 0.36 -5.56 13.65
C GLU A 303 -0.90 -5.84 14.46
N TYR A 304 -0.75 -6.18 15.74
CA TYR A 304 -1.89 -6.54 16.58
C TYR A 304 -2.09 -5.54 17.70
N HIS A 305 -3.35 -5.21 17.97
CA HIS A 305 -3.70 -4.24 19.01
C HIS A 305 -3.33 -4.76 20.41
N ASN A 306 -3.78 -5.98 20.72
CA ASN A 306 -3.80 -6.57 22.06
C ASN A 306 -2.59 -7.46 22.40
N TYR A 307 -1.74 -7.79 21.42
CA TYR A 307 -0.53 -8.59 21.65
C TYR A 307 0.62 -8.19 20.72
N SER A 308 1.83 -8.63 21.05
CA SER A 308 3.05 -8.27 20.32
C SER A 308 3.99 -9.49 20.23
N PRO A 309 3.89 -10.30 19.17
CA PRO A 309 4.76 -11.48 19.02
C PRO A 309 6.22 -11.06 18.82
N ILE A 310 7.17 -11.88 19.28
CA ILE A 310 8.61 -11.61 19.02
C ILE A 310 8.93 -11.83 17.54
N LEU A 311 8.38 -12.91 16.97
CA LEU A 311 8.49 -13.27 15.56
C LEU A 311 7.14 -13.81 15.10
N GLY A 312 6.70 -13.40 13.92
CA GLY A 312 5.50 -13.91 13.25
C GLY A 312 5.55 -13.60 11.77
N PHE A 313 4.56 -14.10 11.03
CA PHE A 313 4.40 -13.79 9.62
C PHE A 313 2.91 -13.74 9.29
N ASP A 314 2.52 -12.75 8.52
CA ASP A 314 1.21 -12.60 7.92
C ASP A 314 1.44 -12.03 6.52
N ILE A 315 0.72 -12.51 5.52
CA ILE A 315 1.01 -12.17 4.12
C ILE A 315 0.83 -10.67 3.87
N ASP A 316 -0.12 -10.03 4.53
CA ASP A 316 -0.42 -8.61 4.36
C ASP A 316 0.43 -7.72 5.25
N ALA A 317 0.88 -8.23 6.41
CA ALA A 317 1.78 -7.51 7.31
C ALA A 317 3.26 -7.63 6.91
N GLY A 318 3.63 -8.74 6.27
CA GLY A 318 5.00 -9.20 6.11
C GLY A 318 5.55 -9.90 7.37
N PRO A 319 6.89 -10.01 7.51
CA PRO A 319 7.51 -10.59 8.71
C PRO A 319 7.28 -9.66 9.92
N ILE A 320 6.53 -10.14 10.90
CA ILE A 320 6.20 -9.40 12.12
C ILE A 320 7.35 -9.57 13.11
N LEU A 321 8.08 -8.49 13.37
CA LEU A 321 9.26 -8.49 14.23
C LEU A 321 9.02 -7.61 15.46
N PHE A 322 9.09 -8.21 16.65
CA PHE A 322 8.76 -7.55 17.91
C PHE A 322 7.40 -6.83 17.85
N GLY A 323 6.43 -7.49 17.23
CA GLY A 323 5.07 -6.99 17.01
C GLY A 323 4.92 -5.94 15.93
N LEU A 324 6.00 -5.47 15.30
CA LEU A 324 5.94 -4.46 14.25
C LEU A 324 5.58 -5.09 12.90
N SER A 325 4.67 -4.44 12.19
CA SER A 325 4.22 -4.75 10.83
C SER A 325 5.01 -3.90 9.83
N PRO A 326 5.87 -4.48 8.98
CA PRO A 326 6.50 -3.75 7.88
C PRO A 326 5.49 -3.05 6.98
N SER A 327 4.45 -3.75 6.53
CA SER A 327 3.42 -3.19 5.66
C SER A 327 2.61 -2.11 6.35
N GLY A 328 2.15 -2.35 7.59
CA GLY A 328 1.42 -1.33 8.36
C GLY A 328 2.26 -0.09 8.63
N THR A 329 3.55 -0.28 8.89
CA THR A 329 4.51 0.83 9.04
C THR A 329 4.66 1.60 7.72
N ALA A 330 4.75 0.92 6.58
CA ALA A 330 4.81 1.57 5.27
C ALA A 330 3.51 2.33 4.94
N PHE A 331 2.33 1.71 5.09
CA PHE A 331 1.04 2.35 4.83
C PHE A 331 0.80 3.60 5.70
N ALA A 332 1.25 3.58 6.96
CA ALA A 332 1.13 4.74 7.85
C ALA A 332 1.87 5.99 7.34
N VAL A 333 2.89 5.82 6.49
CA VAL A 333 3.55 6.95 5.80
C VAL A 333 2.57 7.73 4.92
N GLY A 334 1.58 7.07 4.33
CA GLY A 334 0.62 7.69 3.42
C GLY A 334 -0.19 8.77 4.13
N SER A 335 -0.83 8.41 5.25
CA SER A 335 -1.57 9.35 6.08
C SER A 335 -0.67 10.40 6.72
N ALA A 336 0.52 10.02 7.21
CA ALA A 336 1.46 10.97 7.79
C ALA A 336 1.91 12.02 6.75
N THR A 337 2.16 11.61 5.51
CA THR A 337 2.51 12.52 4.41
C THR A 337 1.33 13.41 4.04
N TYR A 338 0.13 12.83 3.87
CA TYR A 338 -1.08 13.56 3.49
C TYR A 338 -1.46 14.66 4.50
N PHE A 339 -1.39 14.34 5.80
CA PHE A 339 -1.73 15.29 6.87
C PHE A 339 -0.57 16.17 7.33
N GLY A 340 0.60 16.10 6.68
CA GLY A 340 1.77 16.89 7.05
C GLY A 340 2.35 16.58 8.44
N ASP A 341 2.16 15.36 8.95
CA ASP A 341 2.71 14.86 10.21
C ASP A 341 4.19 14.47 10.00
N SER A 342 5.04 15.49 9.86
CA SER A 342 6.47 15.33 9.56
C SER A 342 7.23 14.57 10.65
N VAL A 343 6.80 14.66 11.91
CA VAL A 343 7.42 13.98 13.04
C VAL A 343 7.21 12.47 12.92
N THR A 344 5.96 12.04 12.74
CA THR A 344 5.63 10.61 12.58
C THR A 344 6.28 10.07 11.31
N ARG A 345 6.14 10.79 10.19
CA ARG A 345 6.74 10.42 8.90
C ARG A 345 8.24 10.18 9.01
N LYS A 346 8.99 11.12 9.61
CA LYS A 346 10.45 11.00 9.76
C LYS A 346 10.84 9.81 10.61
N LYS A 347 10.16 9.57 11.74
CA LYS A 347 10.45 8.41 12.59
C LYS A 347 10.20 7.09 11.86
N ILE A 348 9.11 6.99 11.09
CA ILE A 348 8.81 5.80 10.28
C ILE A 348 9.87 5.58 9.19
N LEU A 349 10.21 6.60 8.42
CA LEU A 349 11.17 6.45 7.34
C LEU A 349 12.57 6.13 7.85
N LYS A 350 12.93 6.65 9.04
CA LYS A 350 14.14 6.21 9.74
C LYS A 350 14.09 4.73 10.10
N THR A 351 12.95 4.20 10.55
CA THR A 351 12.78 2.76 10.77
C THR A 351 12.89 1.97 9.48
N ALA A 352 12.30 2.44 8.38
CA ALA A 352 12.45 1.83 7.07
C ALA A 352 13.92 1.81 6.63
N GLU A 353 14.69 2.85 6.92
CA GLU A 353 16.13 2.88 6.64
C GLU A 353 16.91 1.92 7.56
N ILE A 354 16.53 1.79 8.83
CA ILE A 354 17.15 0.82 9.75
C ILE A 354 16.92 -0.62 9.26
N ALA A 355 15.68 -0.97 8.92
CA ALA A 355 15.29 -2.34 8.55
C ALA A 355 15.58 -2.69 7.09
N GLY A 356 15.22 -1.82 6.16
CA GLY A 356 15.30 -2.06 4.71
C GLY A 356 16.64 -1.66 4.09
N SER A 357 17.29 -0.62 4.63
CA SER A 357 18.52 0.01 4.10
C SER A 357 18.43 0.46 2.64
N THR A 358 18.54 1.75 2.39
CA THR A 358 18.65 2.24 1.01
C THR A 358 19.96 1.77 0.39
N CYS A 359 19.94 1.33 -0.86
CA CYS A 359 21.13 1.08 -1.67
C CYS A 359 21.07 1.92 -2.95
N VAL A 360 22.24 2.34 -3.44
CA VAL A 360 22.39 3.15 -4.64
C VAL A 360 23.45 2.51 -5.54
N TRP A 361 23.08 2.16 -6.77
CA TRP A 361 23.98 1.60 -7.77
C TRP A 361 23.58 2.02 -9.18
N ASN A 362 24.48 2.60 -9.97
CA ASN A 362 24.20 3.06 -11.33
C ASN A 362 22.88 3.87 -11.45
N GLU A 363 22.69 4.85 -10.57
CA GLU A 363 21.48 5.70 -10.46
C GLU A 363 20.21 4.99 -9.95
N ASP A 364 20.20 3.65 -9.86
CA ASP A 364 19.12 2.89 -9.23
C ASP A 364 19.20 3.09 -7.71
N ARG A 365 18.12 3.61 -7.13
CA ARG A 365 17.95 3.76 -5.68
C ARG A 365 16.73 2.98 -5.21
N HIS A 366 16.91 2.12 -4.22
CA HIS A 366 15.82 1.30 -3.64
C HIS A 366 16.21 0.77 -2.26
N TYR A 367 15.26 0.28 -1.48
CA TYR A 367 15.58 -0.52 -0.29
C TYR A 367 16.13 -1.88 -0.70
N LEU A 368 17.11 -2.44 0.02
CA LEU A 368 17.68 -3.76 -0.30
C LEU A 368 16.60 -4.86 -0.37
N LEU A 369 15.57 -4.75 0.48
CA LEU A 369 14.44 -5.67 0.53
C LEU A 369 13.55 -5.62 -0.73
N ALA A 370 13.66 -4.61 -1.58
CA ALA A 370 12.90 -4.54 -2.84
C ALA A 370 13.26 -5.70 -3.80
N ASN A 371 14.44 -6.29 -3.66
CA ASN A 371 14.84 -7.49 -4.42
C ASN A 371 14.19 -8.78 -3.91
N VAL A 372 13.45 -8.71 -2.80
CA VAL A 372 12.68 -9.82 -2.22
C VAL A 372 11.20 -9.52 -2.28
N ALA A 373 10.78 -8.30 -1.97
CA ALA A 373 9.38 -7.88 -1.98
C ALA A 373 9.27 -6.52 -2.71
N LEU A 374 9.29 -6.56 -4.04
CA LEU A 374 9.20 -5.38 -4.91
C LEU A 374 7.96 -4.53 -4.59
N VAL A 375 6.85 -5.18 -4.23
CA VAL A 375 5.60 -4.52 -3.82
C VAL A 375 5.79 -3.54 -2.66
N GLY A 376 6.70 -3.83 -1.72
CA GLY A 376 6.97 -2.96 -0.58
C GLY A 376 7.61 -1.63 -0.99
N GLU A 377 8.49 -1.64 -2.00
CA GLU A 377 9.10 -0.44 -2.57
C GLU A 377 8.06 0.41 -3.32
N ALA A 378 7.17 -0.25 -4.08
CA ALA A 378 6.07 0.42 -4.78
C ALA A 378 5.09 1.08 -3.80
N ILE A 379 4.68 0.35 -2.75
CA ILE A 379 3.84 0.88 -1.66
C ILE A 379 4.53 2.09 -1.03
N MET A 380 5.78 1.95 -0.60
CA MET A 380 6.48 3.03 0.09
C MET A 380 6.58 4.29 -0.78
N LEU A 381 6.86 4.17 -2.08
CA LEU A 381 6.90 5.32 -2.97
C LEU A 381 5.52 5.98 -3.14
N ALA A 382 4.45 5.18 -3.27
CA ALA A 382 3.08 5.70 -3.33
C ALA A 382 2.72 6.46 -2.04
N MET A 383 3.04 5.90 -0.88
CA MET A 383 2.78 6.52 0.42
C MET A 383 3.58 7.82 0.61
N ARG A 384 4.88 7.82 0.27
CA ARG A 384 5.75 8.99 0.40
C ARG A 384 5.36 10.15 -0.51
N THR A 385 4.66 9.89 -1.61
CA THR A 385 4.24 10.90 -2.61
C THR A 385 2.78 11.34 -2.42
N THR A 386 2.11 10.91 -1.35
CA THR A 386 0.69 11.22 -1.13
C THR A 386 0.52 12.63 -0.56
N VAL A 387 0.12 13.58 -1.41
CA VAL A 387 -0.03 15.00 -1.05
C VAL A 387 -1.50 15.42 -1.04
N ASN A 388 -1.89 16.20 -0.02
CA ASN A 388 -3.14 16.96 -0.03
C ASN A 388 -2.97 18.24 -0.87
N PHE A 389 -3.19 18.13 -2.18
CA PHE A 389 -3.06 19.26 -3.11
C PHE A 389 -4.05 20.41 -2.82
N SER A 390 -5.15 20.16 -2.11
CA SER A 390 -6.09 21.20 -1.69
C SER A 390 -5.50 22.14 -0.64
N VAL A 391 -4.50 21.69 0.12
CA VAL A 391 -3.79 22.51 1.11
C VAL A 391 -2.52 23.12 0.51
N THR A 392 -1.86 22.44 -0.44
CA THR A 392 -0.61 22.91 -1.07
C THR A 392 -0.79 24.13 -1.98
N VAL A 393 -1.96 24.33 -2.59
CA VAL A 393 -2.26 25.51 -3.45
C VAL A 393 -2.51 26.79 -2.62
N SER A 394 -2.56 26.70 -1.28
CA SER A 394 -2.77 27.84 -0.37
C SER A 394 -1.50 28.42 0.27
N LYS A 395 -0.31 27.98 -0.20
CA LYS A 395 0.99 28.60 0.12
C LYS A 395 1.66 29.01 -1.18
#